data_AF-A0A8C8ZEK8-F1
#
_entry.id   AF-A0A8C8ZEK8-F1
#
_cell.length_a   1.000
_cell.length_b   1.000
_cell.length_c   1.000
_cell.angle_alpha   90.00
_cell.angle_beta   90.00
_cell.angle_gamma   90.00
#
_symmetry.space_group_name_H-M   'P 1'
#
loop_
_entity.id
_entity.type
_entity.pdbx_description
1 polymer ?
#
loop_
_entity_poly.entity_id
_entity_poly.type
_entity_poly.pdbx_seq_one_letter_code
_entity_poly.pdbx_strand_id
1 'polypeptide(L)'
;MWTANEIAQLCYEHYGIRLPKQGKPEPNREWTLLAAVVKIQSPVVQACNTPDKPVQVTKEVVSMGTGTKCIGQSKMRKSGTFSISSSWQPP
;
A
#
# COMPACT_ATOMS: atom_id res chain seq x y z
N MET A 1 -17.53 -5.28 10.48
CA MET A 1 -16.19 -5.02 11.02
C MET A 1 -15.22 -5.87 10.21
N TRP A 2 -14.17 -5.28 9.61
CA TRP A 2 -13.17 -6.02 8.83
C TRP A 2 -12.06 -6.55 9.73
N THR A 3 -11.44 -7.66 9.34
CA THR A 3 -10.36 -8.27 10.13
C THR A 3 -9.00 -7.76 9.67
N ALA A 4 -8.00 -7.81 10.56
CA ALA A 4 -6.62 -7.48 10.19
C ALA A 4 -6.10 -8.37 9.05
N ASN A 5 -6.46 -9.66 9.06
CA ASN A 5 -6.07 -10.61 8.01
C ASN A 5 -6.68 -10.26 6.65
N GLU A 6 -7.96 -9.85 6.63
CA GLU A 6 -8.63 -9.42 5.41
C GLU A 6 -7.94 -8.19 4.79
N ILE A 7 -7.59 -7.20 5.61
CA ILE A 7 -6.87 -6.01 5.15
C ILE A 7 -5.45 -6.36 4.69
N ALA A 8 -4.74 -7.22 5.43
CA ALA A 8 -3.41 -7.66 5.05
C ALA A 8 -3.41 -8.40 3.71
N GLN A 9 -4.37 -9.30 3.48
CA GLN A 9 -4.49 -10.03 2.22
C GLN A 9 -4.72 -9.08 1.04
N LEU A 10 -5.61 -8.09 1.17
CA LEU A 10 -5.81 -7.06 0.14
C LEU A 10 -4.51 -6.31 -0.21
N CYS A 11 -3.71 -5.98 0.81
CA CYS A 11 -2.42 -5.34 0.60
C CYS A 11 -1.41 -6.26 -0.10
N TYR A 12 -1.34 -7.54 0.26
CA TYR A 12 -0.44 -8.50 -0.40
C TYR A 12 -0.83 -8.78 -1.84
N GLU A 13 -2.12 -8.92 -2.13
CA GLU A 13 -2.63 -9.12 -3.49
C GLU A 13 -2.33 -7.90 -4.36
N HIS A 14 -2.58 -6.68 -3.84
CA HIS A 14 -2.25 -5.45 -4.54
C HIS A 14 -0.73 -5.35 -4.80
N TYR A 15 0.11 -5.67 -3.81
CA TYR A 15 1.56 -5.71 -3.97
C TYR A 15 1.99 -6.70 -5.05
N GLY A 16 1.43 -7.91 -5.06
CA GLY A 16 1.77 -8.98 -5.99
C GLY A 16 1.35 -8.71 -7.43
N ILE A 17 0.12 -8.24 -7.62
CA ILE A 17 -0.54 -8.19 -8.93
C ILE A 17 -0.42 -6.81 -9.60
N ARG A 18 -0.54 -5.72 -8.83
CA ARG A 18 -0.67 -4.36 -9.39
C ARG A 18 0.67 -3.64 -9.54
N LEU A 19 1.69 -3.98 -8.74
CA LEU A 19 2.98 -3.30 -8.77
C LEU A 19 3.98 -3.98 -9.72
N PRO A 20 4.83 -3.20 -10.42
CA PRO A 20 5.88 -3.72 -11.28
C PRO A 20 6.85 -4.62 -10.49
N LYS A 21 7.54 -5.51 -11.21
CA LYS A 21 8.53 -6.41 -10.59
C LYS A 21 9.80 -5.67 -10.13
N GLN A 22 10.12 -4.54 -10.76
CA GLN A 22 11.31 -3.77 -10.44
C GLN A 22 11.20 -3.12 -9.05
N GLY A 23 12.26 -3.26 -8.24
CA GLY A 23 12.30 -2.75 -6.88
C GLY A 23 11.67 -3.67 -5.82
N LYS A 24 11.11 -4.82 -6.22
CA LYS A 24 10.73 -5.90 -5.28
C LYS A 24 11.98 -6.65 -4.84
N PRO A 25 12.06 -7.10 -3.58
CA PRO A 25 13.20 -7.86 -3.09
C PRO A 25 13.34 -9.18 -3.84
N GLU A 26 14.58 -9.61 -4.06
CA GLU A 26 14.87 -10.94 -4.59
C GLU A 26 14.36 -12.05 -3.66
N PRO A 27 13.56 -13.02 -4.16
CA PRO A 27 13.07 -14.14 -3.35
C PRO A 27 14.22 -14.90 -2.68
N ASN A 28 14.05 -15.26 -1.41
CA ASN A 28 15.00 -16.00 -0.58
C ASN A 28 16.34 -15.29 -0.29
N ARG A 29 16.54 -14.04 -0.74
CA ARG A 29 17.79 -13.30 -0.53
C ARG A 29 17.57 -11.94 0.12
N GLU A 30 16.49 -11.26 -0.23
CA GLU A 30 16.20 -9.91 0.24
C GLU A 30 14.82 -9.84 0.90
N TRP A 31 14.62 -8.83 1.74
CA TRP A 31 13.35 -8.53 2.37
C TRP A 31 13.15 -7.02 2.48
N THR A 32 11.90 -6.60 2.56
CA THR A 32 11.52 -5.21 2.81
C THR A 32 10.27 -5.18 3.69
N LEU A 33 10.07 -4.06 4.40
CA LEU A 33 8.77 -3.76 5.00
C LEU A 33 7.81 -3.29 3.91
N LEU A 34 6.53 -3.63 4.09
CA LEU A 34 5.40 -3.19 3.28
C LEU A 34 4.46 -2.37 4.17
N ALA A 35 4.12 -1.17 3.72
CA ALA A 35 3.10 -0.34 4.34
C ALA A 35 2.06 0.05 3.29
N ALA A 36 0.80 0.06 3.67
CA ALA A 36 -0.29 0.41 2.77
C ALA A 36 -1.43 1.08 3.53
N VAL A 37 -2.13 1.97 2.84
CA VAL A 37 -3.33 2.66 3.33
C VAL A 37 -4.53 2.15 2.55
N VAL A 38 -5.54 1.66 3.26
CA VAL A 38 -6.77 1.13 2.67
C VAL A 38 -7.93 2.08 2.97
N LYS A 39 -8.55 2.58 1.91
CA LYS A 39 -9.77 3.36 1.96
C LYS A 39 -10.95 2.41 1.99
N ILE A 40 -11.84 2.61 2.96
CA ILE A 40 -13.05 1.81 3.10
C ILE A 40 -14.24 2.74 2.97
N GLN A 41 -15.11 2.46 2.01
CA GLN A 41 -16.33 3.25 1.80
C GLN A 41 -17.53 2.34 1.99
N SER A 42 -18.38 2.71 2.93
CA SER A 42 -19.75 2.21 2.98
C SER A 42 -20.62 3.20 2.21
N PRO A 43 -21.50 2.75 1.29
CA PRO A 43 -22.59 3.58 0.82
C PRO A 43 -23.37 4.04 2.05
N VAL A 44 -23.52 5.35 2.21
CA VAL A 44 -24.51 5.89 3.14
C VAL A 44 -25.85 5.40 2.62
N VAL A 45 -26.61 4.73 3.49
CA VAL A 45 -28.00 4.40 3.25
C VAL A 45 -28.72 5.73 3.03
N GLN A 46 -28.81 6.19 1.78
CA GLN A 46 -29.82 7.17 1.44
C GLN A 46 -31.14 6.48 1.74
N ALA A 47 -31.89 7.06 2.68
CA ALA A 47 -33.18 6.59 3.10
C ALA A 47 -34.17 6.62 1.93
N CYS A 48 -34.12 5.60 1.07
CA CYS A 48 -35.21 5.25 0.18
C CYS A 48 -35.40 3.73 0.20
N ASN A 49 -36.33 3.35 1.09
CA ASN A 49 -37.07 2.10 1.16
C ASN A 49 -36.97 1.20 -0.10
N THR A 50 -35.95 0.36 -0.18
CA THR A 50 -35.98 -0.88 -0.96
C THR A 50 -35.29 -1.98 -0.14
N PRO A 51 -35.98 -3.06 0.28
CA PRO A 51 -35.44 -3.99 1.28
C PRO A 51 -34.33 -4.95 0.81
N ASP A 52 -34.00 -5.02 -0.47
CA ASP A 52 -33.37 -6.24 -1.02
C ASP A 52 -31.95 -6.09 -1.57
N LYS A 53 -31.29 -4.92 -1.45
CA LYS A 53 -29.92 -4.77 -1.95
C LYS A 53 -28.90 -4.79 -0.81
N PRO A 54 -27.98 -5.79 -0.77
CA PRO A 54 -26.90 -5.77 0.21
C PRO A 54 -26.04 -4.52 -0.01
N VAL A 55 -25.86 -3.75 1.05
CA VAL A 55 -24.98 -2.57 1.07
C VAL A 55 -23.56 -3.02 0.78
N GLN A 56 -23.09 -2.79 -0.45
CA GLN A 56 -21.73 -3.18 -0.85
C GLN A 56 -20.71 -2.20 -0.30
N VAL A 57 -19.94 -2.64 0.70
CA VAL A 57 -18.77 -1.91 1.22
C VAL A 57 -17.60 -2.12 0.27
N THR A 58 -17.00 -1.03 -0.23
CA THR A 58 -15.81 -1.09 -1.08
C THR A 58 -14.54 -0.91 -0.24
N LYS A 59 -13.48 -1.64 -0.61
CA LYS A 59 -12.15 -1.54 0.00
C LYS A 59 -11.11 -1.36 -1.10
N GLU A 60 -10.30 -0.33 -0.98
CA GLU A 60 -9.33 0.04 -2.01
C GLU A 60 -8.00 0.41 -1.37
N VAL A 61 -6.90 -0.19 -1.84
CA VAL A 61 -5.55 0.23 -1.46
C VAL A 61 -5.24 1.52 -2.21
N VAL A 62 -5.18 2.65 -1.50
CA VAL A 62 -5.00 3.98 -2.11
C VAL A 62 -3.55 4.44 -2.12
N SER A 63 -2.71 3.86 -1.27
CA SER A 63 -1.29 4.13 -1.22
C SER A 63 -0.55 2.91 -0.70
N MET A 64 0.64 2.66 -1.23
CA MET A 64 1.50 1.55 -0.86
C MET A 64 2.97 1.98 -1.00
N GLY A 65 3.78 1.56 -0.04
CA GLY A 65 5.21 1.79 -0.04
C GLY A 65 5.98 0.59 0.51
N THR A 66 7.19 0.41 0.01
CA THR A 66 8.15 -0.54 0.55
C THR A 66 9.45 0.16 0.89
N GLY A 67 10.04 -0.16 2.04
CA GLY A 67 11.36 0.33 2.37
C GLY A 67 11.79 0.01 3.80
N THR A 68 13.10 -0.07 4.00
CA THR A 68 13.73 -0.33 5.30
C THR A 68 14.94 0.56 5.56
N LYS A 69 15.24 1.47 4.62
CA LYS A 69 16.46 2.29 4.62
C LYS A 69 16.12 3.72 4.27
N CYS A 70 16.76 4.67 4.95
CA CYS A 70 16.68 6.09 4.61
C CYS A 70 17.80 6.47 3.63
N ILE A 71 17.66 7.62 2.97
CA ILE A 71 18.77 8.22 2.24
C ILE A 71 19.82 8.75 3.24
N GLY A 72 21.10 8.56 2.94
CA GLY A 72 22.17 9.22 3.68
C GLY A 72 22.18 10.74 3.43
N GLN A 73 22.54 11.52 4.46
CA GLN A 73 22.61 12.98 4.40
C GLN A 73 23.43 13.50 3.21
N SER A 74 24.54 12.84 2.88
CA SER A 74 25.42 13.23 1.76
C SER A 74 24.74 13.20 0.39
N LYS A 75 23.64 12.44 0.25
CA LYS A 75 22.84 12.36 -0.98
C LYS A 75 21.60 13.26 -0.94
N MET A 76 21.37 13.99 0.15
CA MET A 76 20.23 14.90 0.31
C MET A 76 20.42 16.15 -0.54
N ARG A 77 19.40 16.52 -1.33
CA ARG A 77 19.41 17.71 -2.19
C ARG A 77 18.51 18.80 -1.61
N LYS A 78 18.96 20.06 -1.66
CA LYS A 78 18.18 21.23 -1.22
C LYS A 78 16.89 21.46 -2.02
N SER A 79 16.82 20.92 -3.23
CA SER A 79 15.69 21.08 -4.16
C SER A 79 14.46 20.23 -3.83
N GLY A 80 14.54 19.29 -2.87
CA GLY A 80 13.40 18.44 -2.50
C GLY A 80 12.96 17.43 -3.57
N THR A 81 13.76 17.23 -4.62
CA THR A 81 13.40 16.38 -5.78
C THR A 81 13.65 14.89 -5.57
N PHE A 82 14.15 14.47 -4.39
CA PHE A 82 14.43 13.07 -4.08
C PHE A 82 13.71 12.62 -2.80
N SER A 83 13.19 11.40 -2.80
CA SER A 83 12.52 10.80 -1.64
C SER A 83 13.53 10.38 -0.58
N ILE A 84 13.44 10.94 0.63
CA ILE A 84 14.41 10.72 1.71
C ILE A 84 14.26 9.38 2.44
N SER A 85 13.16 8.64 2.22
CA SER A 85 12.76 7.50 3.05
C SER A 85 12.95 6.11 2.41
N SER A 86 13.48 6.02 1.19
CA SER A 86 13.77 4.74 0.55
C SER A 86 14.76 4.90 -0.61
N SER A 87 16.05 4.74 -0.33
CA SER A 87 17.07 4.63 -1.39
C SER A 87 17.50 3.18 -1.54
N TRP A 88 17.24 2.59 -2.71
CA TRP A 88 17.92 1.35 -3.13
C TRP A 88 19.37 1.70 -3.46
N GLN A 89 20.32 1.06 -2.78
CA GLN A 89 21.73 1.13 -3.15
C GLN A 89 22.08 -0.25 -3.71
N PRO A 90 22.46 -0.36 -5.01
CA PRO A 90 23.10 -1.56 -5.48
C PRO A 90 24.42 -1.78 -4.72
N PRO A 91 24.87 -3.03 -4.58
CA PRO A 91 26.22 -3.33 -4.11
C PRO A 91 27.29 -2.66 -4.99
#